data_AF-A0AB37Z2Y2-F1
#
_entry.id   AF-A0AB37Z2Y2-F1
#
_cell.length_a   1.000
_cell.length_b   1.000
_cell.length_c   1.000
_cell.angle_alpha   90.00
_cell.angle_beta   90.00
_cell.angle_gamma   90.00
#
_symmetry.space_group_name_H-M   'P 1'
#
loop_
_entity.id
_entity.type
_entity.pdbx_description
1 polymer ?
#
loop_
_entity_poly.entity_id
_entity_poly.type
_entity_poly.pdbx_seq_one_letter_code
_entity_poly.pdbx_strand_id
1 'polypeptide(L)'
;MLIPYHLLEADTLTRLIEDFVTRDGTDNGDETPLDTRIERVRHALSKGQAVIVFDAESQQCQLALKRDVPKEWLDALEGLED
;
A
#
# COMPACT_ATOMS: atom_id res chain seq x y z
N MET A 1 -1.14 11.94 3.22
CA MET A 1 0.34 11.94 3.18
C MET A 1 0.84 10.53 2.96
N LEU A 2 2.05 10.34 2.44
CA LEU A 2 2.63 9.00 2.31
C LEU A 2 3.55 8.70 3.49
N ILE A 3 3.54 7.46 3.95
CA ILE A 3 4.45 6.99 5.00
C ILE A 3 5.14 5.69 4.55
N PRO A 4 6.40 5.47 4.96
CA PRO A 4 7.07 4.22 4.66
C PRO A 4 6.43 3.05 5.45
N TYR A 5 6.20 1.94 4.75
CA TYR A 5 5.49 0.79 5.30
C TYR A 5 6.20 0.14 6.49
N HIS A 6 7.52 0.30 6.61
CA HIS A 6 8.31 -0.24 7.71
C HIS A 6 8.13 0.51 9.05
N LEU A 7 7.44 1.67 9.03
CA LEU A 7 7.05 2.37 10.26
C LEU A 7 5.75 1.83 10.87
N LEU A 8 5.00 1.01 10.12
CA LEU A 8 3.81 0.35 10.63
C LEU A 8 4.18 -0.89 11.43
N GLU A 9 3.39 -1.17 12.48
CA GLU A 9 3.43 -2.47 13.14
C GLU A 9 3.06 -3.59 12.16
N ALA A 10 3.66 -4.77 12.36
CA ALA A 10 3.52 -5.91 11.44
C ALA A 10 2.06 -6.34 11.26
N ASP A 11 1.28 -6.36 12.34
CA ASP A 11 -0.16 -6.66 12.31
C ASP A 11 -0.95 -5.60 11.53
N THR A 12 -0.65 -4.32 11.73
CA THR A 12 -1.30 -3.22 11.00
C THR A 12 -1.00 -3.33 9.51
N LEU A 13 0.26 -3.53 9.14
CA LEU A 13 0.65 -3.70 7.75
C LEU A 13 -0.05 -4.92 7.12
N THR A 14 -0.14 -6.04 7.86
CA THR A 14 -0.81 -7.25 7.37
C THR A 14 -2.29 -6.99 7.10
N ARG A 15 -2.99 -6.32 8.03
CA ARG A 15 -4.41 -5.94 7.83
C ARG A 15 -4.62 -5.03 6.63
N LEU A 16 -3.72 -4.06 6.40
CA LEU A 16 -3.80 -3.18 5.22
C LEU A 16 -3.60 -3.94 3.91
N ILE A 17 -2.71 -4.94 3.92
CA ILE A 17 -2.51 -5.81 2.76
C ILE A 17 -3.75 -6.66 2.52
N GLU A 18 -4.32 -7.26 3.57
CA GLU A 18 -5.56 -8.05 3.50
C GLU A 18 -6.74 -7.21 2.97
N ASP A 19 -6.94 -6.00 3.51
CA ASP A 19 -7.96 -5.07 3.03
C ASP A 19 -7.78 -4.75 1.55
N PHE A 20 -6.54 -4.47 1.13
CA PHE A 20 -6.22 -4.14 -0.26
C PHE A 20 -6.52 -5.30 -1.22
N VAL A 21 -6.14 -6.54 -0.86
CA VAL A 21 -6.34 -7.71 -1.75
C VAL A 21 -7.76 -8.25 -1.72
N THR A 22 -8.58 -7.86 -0.72
CA THR A 22 -9.99 -8.23 -0.61
C THR A 22 -10.93 -7.15 -1.14
N ARG A 23 -10.42 -5.95 -1.44
CA ARG A 23 -11.20 -4.84 -1.98
C ARG A 23 -11.75 -5.16 -3.37
N ASP A 24 -13.04 -4.93 -3.54
CA ASP A 24 -13.80 -5.12 -4.79
C ASP A 24 -13.14 -4.31 -5.92
N GLY A 25 -12.65 -5.00 -6.96
CA GLY A 25 -11.86 -4.40 -8.06
C GLY A 25 -10.42 -4.91 -8.21
N THR A 26 -9.89 -5.69 -7.24
CA THR A 26 -8.67 -6.50 -7.44
C THR A 26 -8.97 -7.91 -7.97
N ASP A 27 -10.23 -8.35 -7.84
CA ASP A 27 -10.78 -9.59 -8.39
C ASP A 27 -11.20 -9.37 -9.85
N ASN A 28 -10.27 -9.51 -10.78
CA ASN A 28 -10.59 -9.51 -12.21
C ASN A 28 -11.08 -10.89 -12.69
N GLY A 29 -11.77 -11.66 -11.82
CA GLY A 29 -11.95 -13.11 -12.01
C GLY A 29 -10.66 -13.90 -11.82
N ASP A 30 -9.72 -13.33 -11.06
CA ASP A 30 -8.38 -13.90 -10.83
C ASP A 30 -8.44 -14.85 -9.62
N GLU A 31 -8.49 -16.16 -9.87
CA GLU A 31 -8.54 -17.23 -8.86
C GLU A 31 -7.24 -17.33 -8.00
N THR A 32 -6.40 -16.30 -8.00
CA THR A 32 -5.15 -16.31 -7.25
C THR A 32 -5.45 -16.46 -5.74
N PRO A 33 -4.84 -17.46 -5.07
CA PRO A 33 -4.98 -17.64 -3.64
C PRO A 33 -4.69 -16.35 -2.88
N LEU A 34 -5.44 -16.11 -1.80
CA LEU A 34 -5.28 -14.91 -0.97
C LEU A 34 -3.82 -14.72 -0.53
N ASP A 35 -3.18 -15.81 -0.10
CA ASP A 35 -1.79 -15.81 0.35
C ASP A 35 -0.81 -15.34 -0.74
N THR A 36 -0.99 -15.81 -1.98
CA THR A 36 -0.20 -15.36 -3.12
C THR A 36 -0.44 -13.88 -3.44
N ARG A 37 -1.67 -13.37 -3.28
CA ARG A 37 -1.95 -11.94 -3.43
C ARG A 37 -1.25 -11.12 -2.34
N ILE A 38 -1.27 -11.60 -1.09
CA ILE A 38 -0.56 -10.98 0.03
C ILE A 38 0.95 -10.89 -0.28
N GLU A 39 1.57 -11.97 -0.73
CA GLU A 39 2.99 -11.98 -1.08
C GLU A 39 3.32 -11.01 -2.23
N ARG A 40 2.47 -10.95 -3.26
CA ARG A 40 2.63 -9.98 -4.37
C ARG A 40 2.63 -8.54 -3.86
N VAL A 41 1.73 -8.20 -2.93
CA VAL A 41 1.67 -6.84 -2.35
C VAL A 41 2.90 -6.56 -1.48
N ARG A 42 3.36 -7.52 -0.67
CA ARG A 42 4.61 -7.37 0.08
C ARG A 42 5.81 -7.09 -0.83
N HIS A 43 5.89 -7.80 -1.96
CA HIS A 43 6.93 -7.55 -2.96
C HIS A 43 6.78 -6.17 -3.59
N ALA A 44 5.56 -5.75 -3.93
CA ALA A 44 5.30 -4.42 -4.49
C ALA A 44 5.70 -3.29 -3.53
N LEU A 45 5.43 -3.44 -2.23
CA LEU A 45 5.88 -2.51 -1.18
C LEU A 45 7.42 -2.45 -1.15
N SER A 46 8.10 -3.60 -1.14
CA SER A 46 9.57 -3.66 -1.16
C SER A 46 10.19 -3.05 -2.43
N LYS A 47 9.48 -3.06 -3.55
CA LYS A 47 9.91 -2.45 -4.82
C LYS A 47 9.48 -0.98 -4.96
N GLY A 48 8.80 -0.40 -3.97
CA GLY A 48 8.25 0.95 -4.05
C GLY A 48 7.13 1.10 -5.09
N GLN A 49 6.52 -0.01 -5.53
CA GLN A 49 5.40 -0.04 -6.47
C GLN A 49 4.04 0.07 -5.76
N ALA A 50 4.01 -0.15 -4.45
CA ALA A 50 2.91 0.15 -3.56
C ALA A 50 3.39 1.07 -2.44
N VAL A 51 2.49 1.89 -1.92
CA VAL A 51 2.77 2.88 -0.88
C VAL A 51 1.65 2.86 0.17
N ILE A 52 1.97 3.32 1.38
CA ILE A 52 0.98 3.54 2.42
C ILE A 52 0.56 5.01 2.39
N VAL A 53 -0.73 5.24 2.22
CA VAL A 53 -1.38 6.53 2.36
C VAL A 53 -1.89 6.65 3.79
N PHE A 54 -1.42 7.66 4.51
CA PHE A 54 -1.96 8.07 5.80
C PHE A 54 -2.85 9.29 5.63
N ASP A 55 -4.09 9.17 6.10
CA ASP A 55 -5.04 10.26 6.23
C ASP A 55 -4.99 10.83 7.64
N ALA A 56 -4.54 12.08 7.77
CA ALA A 56 -4.35 12.72 9.07
C ALA A 56 -5.67 13.12 9.73
N GLU A 57 -6.72 13.37 8.93
CA GLU A 57 -8.05 13.75 9.44
C GLU A 57 -8.75 12.57 10.12
N SER A 58 -8.76 11.41 9.46
CA SER A 58 -9.39 10.19 9.97
C SER A 58 -8.43 9.34 10.81
N GLN A 59 -7.14 9.67 10.83
CA GLN A 59 -6.05 8.87 11.43
C GLN A 59 -6.01 7.43 10.87
N GLN A 60 -6.30 7.26 9.59
CA GLN A 60 -6.36 5.96 8.94
C GLN A 60 -5.21 5.76 7.96
N CYS A 61 -4.73 4.51 7.90
CA CYS A 61 -3.80 4.07 6.87
C CYS A 61 -4.55 3.30 5.79
N GLN A 62 -4.13 3.46 4.54
CA GLN A 62 -4.62 2.68 3.41
C GLN A 62 -3.45 2.32 2.50
N LEU A 63 -3.50 1.15 1.87
CA LEU A 63 -2.52 0.76 0.86
C LEU A 63 -3.02 1.18 -0.52
N ALA A 64 -2.13 1.76 -1.32
CA ALA A 64 -2.41 2.13 -2.70
C ALA A 64 -1.22 1.76 -3.60
N LEU A 65 -1.47 1.55 -4.89
CA LEU A 65 -0.38 1.37 -5.85
C LEU A 65 0.20 2.73 -6.19
N LYS A 66 1.53 2.80 -6.39
CA LYS A 66 2.24 4.04 -6.73
C LYS A 66 1.63 4.74 -7.95
N ARG A 67 1.09 3.98 -8.91
CA ARG A 67 0.43 4.50 -10.11
C ARG A 67 -0.93 5.17 -9.87
N ASP A 68 -1.61 4.81 -8.78
CA ASP A 68 -2.95 5.31 -8.43
C ASP A 68 -2.87 6.51 -7.47
N VAL A 69 -1.65 6.87 -7.03
CA VAL A 69 -1.39 7.99 -6.14
C VAL A 69 -0.97 9.22 -6.97
N PRO A 70 -1.50 10.42 -6.66
CA PRO A 70 -1.12 11.64 -7.37
C PRO A 70 0.38 11.90 -7.28
N LYS A 71 0.98 12.31 -8.41
CA LYS A 71 2.44 12.52 -8.52
C LYS A 71 2.99 13.49 -7.47
N GLU A 72 2.22 14.52 -7.11
CA GLU A 72 2.59 15.51 -6.09
C GLU A 72 2.90 14.86 -4.73
N TRP A 73 2.23 13.76 -4.39
CA TRP A 73 2.48 13.05 -3.13
C TRP A 73 3.72 12.15 -3.21
N LEU A 74 4.05 11.66 -4.41
CA LEU A 74 5.26 10.86 -4.64
C LEU A 74 6.52 11.72 -4.57
N ASP A 75 6.46 12.91 -5.17
CA ASP A 75 7.57 13.88 -5.15
C ASP A 75 7.93 14.30 -3.71
N ALA A 76 6.91 14.41 -2.85
CA ALA A 76 7.08 14.68 -1.43
C ALA A 76 7.75 13.55 -0.62
N LEU A 77 7.75 12.31 -1.12
CA LEU A 77 8.55 11.22 -0.53
C LEU A 77 10.00 11.30 -1.00
N GLU A 78 10.22 11.52 -2.29
CA GLU A 78 11.56 11.51 -2.90
C GLU A 78 12.40 12.72 -2.41
N GLY A 79 11.76 13.86 -2.13
CA GLY A 79 12.44 15.03 -1.55
C GLY A 79 12.84 14.91 -0.07
N LEU A 80 12.58 13.78 0.59
CA LEU A 80 13.05 13.49 1.96
C LEU A 80 14.33 12.63 1.97
N GLU A 81 14.80 12.19 0.80
CA GLU A 81 15.99 11.35 0.65
C GLU A 81 17.28 12.13 0.30
N ASP A 82 17.20 13.47 0.16
CA ASP A 82 18.33 14.41 -0.02
C ASP A 82 18.81 15.06 1.29
#